data_AF-A0A438FCN1-F1
#
_entry.id   AF-A0A438FCN1-F1
#
_cell.length_a   1.000
_cell.length_b   1.000
_cell.length_c   1.000
_cell.angle_alpha   90.00
_cell.angle_beta   90.00
_cell.angle_gamma   90.00
#
_symmetry.space_group_name_H-M   'P 1'
#
loop_
_entity.id
_entity.type
_entity.pdbx_description
1 polymer ?
#
loop_
_entity_poly.entity_id
_entity_poly.type
_entity_poly.pdbx_seq_one_letter_code
_entity_poly.pdbx_strand_id
1 'polypeptide(L)' 'MAVRKLLHHLMLDQLHEANHWQNIYALPTAKDVWDAIWETYSDAKNASQIFELKTRLWQMKQGDREVTEYYTEMLGL' A
#
# COMPACT_ATOMS: atom_id res chain seq x y z
N MET A 1 -17.91 -4.98 -1.97
CA MET A 1 -17.15 -6.25 -1.91
C MET A 1 -15.63 -6.05 -1.85
N ALA A 2 -15.05 -5.07 -2.56
CA ALA A 2 -13.59 -4.81 -2.53
C ALA A 2 -13.06 -4.29 -1.18
N VAL A 3 -13.78 -3.36 -0.52
CA VAL A 3 -13.41 -2.81 0.80
C VAL A 3 -13.41 -3.90 1.88
N ARG A 4 -14.36 -4.83 1.84
CA ARG A 4 -14.41 -5.97 2.77
C ARG A 4 -13.23 -6.93 2.54
N LYS A 5 -12.81 -7.17 1.29
CA LYS A 5 -11.65 -8.00 0.95
C LYS A 5 -10.33 -7.33 1.38
N LEU A 6 -10.21 -6.00 1.21
CA LEU A 6 -9.07 -5.23 1.68
C LEU A 6 -9.01 -5.19 3.21
N LEU A 7 -10.13 -4.95 3.90
CA LEU A 7 -10.19 -5.01 5.37
C LEU A 7 -9.94 -6.41 5.92
N HIS A 8 -10.39 -7.48 5.25
CA HIS A 8 -10.12 -8.87 5.67
C HIS A 8 -8.66 -9.25 5.48
N HIS A 9 -8.03 -8.79 4.38
CA HIS A 9 -6.61 -9.01 4.14
C HIS A 9 -5.75 -8.21 5.12
N LEU A 10 -6.06 -6.93 5.30
CA LEU A 10 -5.41 -6.06 6.28
C LEU A 10 -5.61 -6.59 7.72
N MET A 11 -6.80 -7.09 8.10
CA MET A 11 -7.01 -7.70 9.44
C MET A 11 -6.31 -9.05 9.62
N LEU A 12 -6.22 -9.89 8.58
CA LEU A 12 -5.49 -11.16 8.65
C LEU A 12 -3.96 -10.93 8.71
N ASP A 13 -3.47 -9.90 8.03
CA ASP A 13 -2.08 -9.44 8.16
C ASP A 13 -1.81 -8.95 9.59
N GLN A 14 -2.71 -8.16 10.20
CA GLN A 14 -2.58 -7.71 11.60
C GLN A 14 -2.58 -8.87 12.63
N LEU A 15 -3.32 -9.96 12.38
CA LEU A 15 -3.37 -11.14 13.26
C LEU A 15 -2.14 -12.04 13.14
N HIS A 16 -1.51 -12.11 11.96
CA HIS A 16 -0.22 -12.78 11.75
C HIS A 16 0.97 -11.92 12.22
N GLU A 17 0.84 -10.58 12.12
CA GLU A 17 1.78 -9.58 12.65
C GLU A 17 1.85 -9.58 14.19
N ALA A 18 0.81 -9.99 14.92
CA ALA A 18 0.80 -10.04 16.38
C ALA A 18 1.95 -10.90 16.97
N ASN A 19 2.31 -12.00 16.30
CA ASN A 19 3.47 -12.82 16.67
C ASN A 19 4.80 -12.19 16.22
N HIS A 20 4.77 -11.36 15.18
CA HIS A 20 5.93 -10.64 14.66
C HIS A 20 6.30 -9.45 15.56
N TRP A 21 5.31 -8.76 16.13
CA TRP A 21 5.51 -7.69 17.10
C TRP A 21 6.22 -8.14 18.37
N GLN A 22 5.93 -9.35 18.86
CA GLN A 22 6.62 -9.95 20.01
C GLN A 22 8.09 -10.23 19.71
N ASN A 23 8.43 -10.62 18.47
CA ASN A 23 9.81 -10.83 18.03
C ASN A 23 10.56 -9.50 17.83
N ILE A 24 9.90 -8.47 17.28
CA ILE A 24 10.48 -7.13 17.10
C ILE A 24 10.76 -6.49 18.46
N TYR A 25 9.86 -6.61 19.44
CA TYR A 25 10.05 -6.04 20.78
C TYR A 25 11.14 -6.76 21.60
N ALA A 26 11.51 -7.98 21.19
CA ALA A 26 12.58 -8.76 21.80
C ALA A 26 13.97 -8.47 21.18
N LEU A 27 14.07 -7.54 20.24
CA LEU A 27 15.34 -7.20 19.61
C LEU A 27 16.28 -6.46 20.60
N PRO A 28 17.59 -6.76 20.56
CA PRO A 28 18.53 -6.34 21.61
C PRO A 28 18.86 -4.85 21.57
N THR A 29 18.60 -4.15 20.46
CA THR A 29 18.87 -2.72 20.33
C THR A 29 17.70 -1.95 19.73
N ALA A 30 17.57 -0.68 20.12
CA ALA A 30 16.56 0.22 19.56
C ALA A 30 16.72 0.43 18.03
N LYS A 31 17.94 0.28 17.50
CA LYS A 31 18.20 0.36 16.06
C LYS A 31 17.57 -0.83 15.33
N ASP A 32 17.75 -2.03 15.85
CA ASP A 32 17.20 -3.25 15.23
C ASP A 32 15.66 -3.21 15.23
N VAL A 33 15.05 -2.71 16.31
CA VAL A 33 13.60 -2.45 16.38
C VAL A 33 13.15 -1.51 15.27
N TRP A 34 13.85 -0.39 15.08
CA TRP A 34 13.52 0.62 14.08
C TRP A 34 13.68 0.08 12.64
N ASP A 35 14.77 -0.65 12.38
CA ASP A 35 15.05 -1.23 11.06
C ASP A 35 14.00 -2.32 10.71
N ALA A 36 13.59 -3.16 11.67
CA ALA A 36 12.56 -4.17 11.45
C ALA A 36 11.16 -3.58 11.21
N ILE A 37 10.81 -2.49 11.90
CA ILE A 37 9.57 -1.72 11.63
C ILE A 37 9.64 -1.12 10.23
N TRP A 38 10.78 -0.54 9.86
CA TRP A 38 10.96 0.06 8.55
C TRP A 38 10.84 -0.97 7.43
N GLU A 39 11.49 -2.13 7.54
CA GLU A 39 11.38 -3.20 6.53
C GLU A 39 9.94 -3.71 6.40
N THR A 40 9.27 -3.98 7.51
CA THR A 40 7.91 -4.54 7.53
C THR A 40 6.87 -3.58 6.93
N TYR A 41 6.99 -2.28 7.22
CA TYR A 41 5.98 -1.28 6.84
C TYR A 41 6.39 -0.39 5.66
N SER A 42 7.65 -0.43 5.20
CA SER A 42 8.03 0.29 3.97
C SER A 42 7.32 -0.28 2.74
N ASP A 43 7.09 -1.59 2.71
CA ASP A 43 6.31 -2.24 1.66
C ASP A 43 4.82 -1.95 1.74
N ALA A 44 4.28 -1.71 2.94
CA ALA A 44 2.88 -1.26 3.09
C ALA A 44 2.66 0.15 2.51
N LYS A 45 3.67 1.02 2.59
CA LYS A 45 3.66 2.32 1.90
C LYS A 45 3.74 2.16 0.38
N ASN A 46 4.56 1.24 -0.12
CA ASN A 46 4.60 0.91 -1.55
C ASN A 46 3.25 0.35 -2.02
N ALA A 47 2.61 -0.52 -1.24
CA ALA A 47 1.31 -1.10 -1.54
C ALA A 47 0.19 -0.05 -1.54
N SER A 48 0.20 0.91 -0.60
CA SER A 48 -0.79 1.98 -0.55
C SER A 48 -0.66 2.95 -1.73
N GLN A 49 0.56 3.30 -2.13
CA GLN A 49 0.83 4.10 -3.33
C GLN A 49 0.41 3.38 -4.61
N ILE A 50 0.72 2.09 -4.74
CA ILE A 50 0.28 1.27 -5.89
C ILE A 50 -1.25 1.18 -5.95
N PHE A 51 -1.91 1.00 -4.81
CA PHE A 51 -3.37 0.96 -4.74
C PHE A 51 -4.00 2.30 -5.13
N GLU A 52 -3.43 3.42 -4.66
CA GLU A 52 -3.86 4.77 -5.02
C GLU A 52 -3.72 5.01 -6.53
N LEU A 53 -2.56 4.69 -7.12
CA LEU A 53 -2.32 4.80 -8.56
C LEU A 53 -3.31 3.96 -9.38
N LYS A 54 -3.53 2.69 -8.99
CA LYS A 54 -4.52 1.81 -9.65
C LYS A 54 -5.93 2.37 -9.55
N THR A 55 -6.28 2.99 -8.43
CA THR A 55 -7.60 3.61 -8.23
C THR A 55 -7.77 4.84 -9.12
N ARG A 56 -6.76 5.73 -9.19
CA ARG A 56 -6.77 6.91 -10.07
C ARG A 56 -6.91 6.49 -11.53
N LEU A 57 -6.11 5.52 -12.00
CA LEU A 57 -6.21 4.97 -13.35
C LEU A 57 -7.57 4.36 -13.66
N TRP A 58 -8.19 3.64 -12.71
CA TRP A 58 -9.52 3.05 -12.89
C TRP A 58 -10.63 4.11 -12.96
N GLN A 59 -10.48 5.20 -12.22
CA GLN A 59 -11.46 6.31 -12.20
C GLN A 59 -11.31 7.24 -13.40
N MET A 60 -10.11 7.34 -13.98
CA MET A 60 -9.88 8.08 -15.22
C MET A 60 -10.71 7.48 -16.36
N LYS A 61 -11.51 8.33 -16.99
CA LYS A 61 -12.26 8.01 -18.22
C LYS A 61 -11.86 9.01 -19.28
N GLN A 62 -11.64 8.56 -20.51
CA GLN A 62 -11.35 9.46 -21.62
C GLN A 62 -12.49 10.48 -21.80
N GLY A 63 -13.75 10.03 -21.77
CA GLY A 63 -14.91 10.89 -22.00
C GLY A 63 -14.90 11.47 -23.41
N ASP A 64 -15.27 12.73 -23.54
CA ASP A 64 -15.28 13.46 -24.82
C ASP A 64 -13.93 14.14 -25.13
N ARG A 65 -12.89 13.88 -24.33
CA ARG A 65 -11.56 14.47 -24.50
C ARG A 65 -10.80 13.82 -25.65
N GLU A 66 -9.94 14.62 -26.28
CA GLU A 66 -9.02 14.14 -27.30
C GLU A 66 -8.09 13.07 -26.74
N VAL A 67 -7.79 12.06 -27.56
CA VAL A 67 -6.95 10.92 -27.16
C VAL A 67 -5.57 11.39 -26.67
N THR A 68 -5.02 12.41 -27.33
CA THR A 68 -3.74 13.01 -26.96
C THR A 68 -3.78 13.71 -25.61
N GLU A 69 -4.85 14.46 -25.31
CA GLU A 69 -5.03 15.15 -24.03
C GLU A 69 -5.16 14.15 -22.88
N TYR A 70 -5.99 13.12 -23.07
CA TYR A 70 -6.17 12.04 -22.10
C TYR A 70 -4.86 11.27 -21.83
N TYR A 71 -4.10 10.97 -22.90
CA TYR A 71 -2.82 10.28 -22.79
C TYR A 71 -1.77 11.10 -22.04
N THR A 72 -1.69 12.41 -22.30
CA THR A 72 -0.77 13.31 -21.57
C THR A 72 -1.10 13.37 -20.08
N GLU A 73 -2.38 13.37 -19.70
CA GLU A 73 -2.78 13.35 -18.29
C GLU A 73 -2.43 12.00 -17.63
N MET A 74 -2.63 10.88 -18.32
CA MET A 74 -2.24 9.56 -17.82
C MET A 74 -0.73 9.44 -17.57
N LEU A 75 0.09 10.05 -18.42
CA LEU A 75 1.54 10.06 -18.26
C LEU A 75 2.02 10.89 -17.05
N GLY A 76 1.17 11.78 -16.51
CA GLY A 76 1.50 12.62 -15.35
C GLY A 76 1.16 12.00 -13.99
N LEU A 77 0.59 10.78 -13.96
CA LEU A 77 0.31 10.01 -12.74
C LEU A 77 1.55 9.30 -12.20
#